data_AF-A0A1F4QFS1-F1
#
_entry.id   AF-A0A1F4QFS1-F1
#
_cell.length_a   1.000
_cell.length_b   1.000
_cell.length_c   1.000
_cell.angle_alpha   90.00
_cell.angle_beta   90.00
_cell.angle_gamma   90.00
#
_symmetry.space_group_name_H-M   'P 1'
#
loop_
_entity.id
_entity.type
_entity.pdbx_description
1 polymer ?
#
loop_
_entity_poly.entity_id
_entity_poly.type
_entity_poly.pdbx_seq_one_letter_code
_entity_poly.pdbx_strand_id
1 'polypeptide(L)' 'MTQHDEVVKRRLADKSRALAEALERVREGTYGICQACGCRIPRRRLEAVPTATLCVSCQAQREGVAHAA' A
#
# COMPACT_ATOMS: atom_id res chain seq x y z
N MET A 1 18.73 -21.19 16.67
CA MET A 1 18.14 -19.96 16.07
C MET A 1 16.68 -19.94 16.45
N THR A 2 16.25 -18.97 17.25
CA THR A 2 14.92 -18.96 17.89
C THR A 2 13.83 -18.55 16.91
N GLN A 3 12.65 -19.17 17.03
CA GLN A 3 11.48 -18.97 16.17
C GLN A 3 11.03 -17.51 16.02
N HIS A 4 11.39 -16.64 16.96
CA HIS A 4 11.10 -15.20 16.93
C HIS A 4 11.88 -14.46 15.82
N ASP A 5 13.13 -14.85 15.57
CA ASP A 5 14.04 -14.17 14.62
C ASP A 5 13.56 -14.36 13.17
N GLU A 6 13.06 -15.55 12.86
CA GLU A 6 12.52 -15.89 11.53
C GLU A 6 11.23 -15.12 11.21
N VAL A 7 10.38 -14.87 12.19
CA VAL A 7 9.17 -14.04 12.01
C VAL A 7 9.54 -12.59 11.71
N VAL A 8 10.57 -12.06 12.38
CA VAL A 8 11.05 -10.70 12.15
C VAL A 8 11.64 -10.57 10.75
N LYS A 9 12.49 -11.52 10.32
CA LYS A 9 13.05 -11.54 8.97
C LYS A 9 11.98 -11.58 7.90
N ARG A 10 10.97 -12.43 8.05
CA ARG A 10 9.86 -12.53 7.09
C ARG A 10 9.12 -11.21 6.94
N ARG A 11 8.73 -10.57 8.05
CA ARG A 11 8.04 -9.28 8.02
C ARG A 11 8.88 -8.18 7.37
N LEU A 12 10.19 -8.18 7.60
CA LEU A 12 11.09 -7.21 6.97
C LEU A 12 11.17 -7.43 5.45
N ALA A 13 11.31 -8.69 5.02
CA ALA A 13 11.32 -9.05 3.60
C ALA A 13 10.01 -8.71 2.88
N ASP A 14 8.86 -8.91 3.55
CA ASP A 14 7.56 -8.54 3.00
C ASP A 14 7.44 -7.01 2.82
N LYS A 15 7.93 -6.22 3.79
CA LYS A 15 7.97 -4.76 3.68
C LYS A 15 8.90 -4.28 2.56
N SER A 16 10.10 -4.87 2.44
CA SER A 16 11.04 -4.49 1.38
C SER A 16 10.49 -4.79 0.00
N ARG A 17 9.79 -5.93 -0.16
CA ARG A 17 9.13 -6.29 -1.40
C ARG A 17 8.03 -5.30 -1.76
N ALA A 18 7.16 -4.94 -0.81
CA ALA A 18 6.10 -3.96 -1.04
C ALA A 18 6.64 -2.57 -1.45
N LEU A 19 7.79 -2.16 -0.90
CA LEU A 19 8.47 -0.92 -1.29
C LEU A 19 9.10 -1.02 -2.69
N ALA A 20 9.71 -2.15 -3.03
CA ALA A 20 10.25 -2.37 -4.37
C ALA A 20 9.15 -2.30 -5.44
N GLU A 21 7.98 -2.90 -5.17
CA GLU A 21 6.80 -2.79 -6.04
C GLU A 21 6.30 -1.34 -6.16
N ALA A 22 6.32 -0.57 -5.07
CA ALA A 22 5.94 0.83 -5.10
C ALA A 22 6.91 1.66 -5.96
N LEU A 23 8.22 1.40 -5.88
CA LEU A 23 9.24 2.05 -6.71
C LEU A 23 9.08 1.69 -8.19
N GLU A 24 8.70 0.46 -8.51
CA GLU A 24 8.44 0.08 -9.90
C GLU A 24 7.26 0.88 -10.48
N ARG A 25 6.17 1.03 -9.72
CA ARG A 25 5.05 1.90 -10.14
C ARG A 25 5.47 3.35 -10.36
N VAL A 26 6.47 3.85 -9.62
CA VAL A 26 7.01 5.20 -9.84
C VAL A 26 7.71 5.25 -11.20
N ARG A 27 8.49 4.23 -11.55
CA ARG A 27 9.17 4.13 -12.85
C ARG A 27 8.18 3.99 -14.01
N GLU A 28 7.10 3.24 -13.81
CA GLU A 28 6.02 3.08 -14.78
C GLU A 28 5.10 4.32 -14.88
N GLY A 29 5.25 5.29 -13.98
CA GLY A 29 4.41 6.49 -13.93
C GLY A 29 2.98 6.25 -13.42
N THR A 30 2.70 5.04 -12.89
CA THR A 30 1.39 4.66 -12.32
C THR A 30 1.31 4.88 -10.81
N TYR A 31 2.40 5.34 -10.20
CA TYR A 31 2.44 5.63 -8.77
C TYR A 31 1.43 6.70 -8.37
N GLY A 32 0.70 6.44 -7.30
CA GLY A 32 -0.37 7.31 -6.84
C GLY A 32 -1.64 7.22 -7.68
N ILE A 33 -1.82 6.18 -8.49
CA ILE A 33 -3.10 5.86 -9.15
C ILE A 33 -3.75 4.66 -8.44
N CYS A 34 -5.04 4.79 -8.12
CA CYS A 34 -5.81 3.74 -7.50
C CYS A 34 -6.02 2.59 -8.49
N GLN A 35 -5.63 1.37 -8.12
CA GLN A 35 -5.79 0.18 -8.97
C GLN A 35 -7.26 -0.26 -9.13
N ALA A 36 -8.18 0.21 -8.29
CA ALA A 36 -9.60 -0.15 -8.36
C ALA A 36 -10.43 0.84 -9.18
N CYS A 37 -10.22 2.15 -9.01
CA CYS A 37 -11.03 3.18 -9.67
C CYS A 37 -10.26 4.07 -10.65
N GLY A 38 -8.93 3.95 -10.74
CA GLY A 38 -8.10 4.81 -11.61
C GLY A 38 -7.92 6.25 -11.13
N CYS A 39 -8.54 6.65 -10.01
CA CYS A 39 -8.38 8.01 -9.47
C CYS A 39 -6.99 8.20 -8.84
N ARG A 40 -6.55 9.46 -8.73
CA ARG A 40 -5.32 9.81 -8.01
C ARG A 40 -5.48 9.56 -6.50
N ILE A 41 -4.50 8.89 -5.91
CA ILE A 41 -4.37 8.68 -4.47
C ILE A 41 -3.85 10.00 -3.86
N PRO A 42 -4.47 10.51 -2.77
CA PRO A 42 -4.03 11.75 -2.12
C PRO A 42 -2.57 11.66 -1.66
N ARG A 43 -1.79 12.73 -1.90
CA ARG A 43 -0.36 12.75 -1.53
C ARG A 43 -0.12 12.47 -0.05
N ARG A 44 -0.95 13.05 0.83
CA ARG A 44 -0.94 12.81 2.28
C ARG A 44 -1.01 11.31 2.65
N ARG A 45 -1.74 10.51 1.86
CA ARG A 45 -1.82 9.05 2.06
C ARG A 45 -0.55 8.35 1.59
N LEU A 46 0.02 8.76 0.47
CA LEU A 46 1.28 8.21 -0.04
C LEU A 46 2.46 8.57 0.86
N GLU A 47 2.42 9.74 1.51
CA GLU A 47 3.42 10.17 2.50
C GLU A 47 3.33 9.32 3.77
N ALA A 48 2.12 8.97 4.23
CA ALA A 48 1.92 8.10 5.39
C ALA A 48 2.17 6.60 5.07
N VAL A 49 1.73 6.15 3.88
CA VAL A 49 1.80 4.75 3.42
C VAL A 49 2.19 4.74 1.94
N PRO A 50 3.49 4.72 1.60
CA PRO A 50 3.96 4.78 0.22
C PRO A 50 3.64 3.51 -0.59
N THR A 51 3.35 2.40 0.10
CA THR A 51 2.96 1.15 -0.54
C THR A 51 1.47 1.09 -0.90
N ALA A 52 0.69 2.15 -0.61
CA ALA A 52 -0.75 2.17 -0.87
C ALA A 52 -1.06 2.06 -2.37
N THR A 53 -1.94 1.11 -2.71
CA THR A 53 -2.39 0.86 -4.09
C THR A 53 -3.83 1.31 -4.36
N LEU A 54 -4.57 1.69 -3.32
CA LEU A 54 -5.98 2.07 -3.39
C LEU A 54 -6.23 3.46 -2.81
N CYS A 55 -7.24 4.16 -3.32
CA CYS A 55 -7.72 5.41 -2.73
C CYS A 55 -8.49 5.17 -1.43
N VAL A 56 -8.75 6.23 -0.64
CA VAL A 56 -9.41 6.11 0.67
C VAL A 56 -10.79 5.49 0.53
N SER A 57 -11.57 5.94 -0.45
CA SER A 57 -12.91 5.43 -0.71
C SER A 57 -12.93 3.95 -1.12
N CYS A 58 -12.00 3.50 -1.99
CA CYS A 58 -11.91 2.09 -2.39
C CYS A 58 -11.39 1.19 -1.26
N GLN A 59 -10.46 1.71 -0.44
CA GLN A 59 -9.98 0.99 0.73
C GLN A 59 -11.11 0.80 1.76
N ALA A 60 -11.83 1.87 2.08
CA ALA A 60 -12.97 1.83 3.00
C ALA A 60 -14.06 0.84 2.54
N GLN A 61 -14.36 0.84 1.24
CA GLN A 61 -15.28 -0.15 0.65
C GLN A 61 -14.79 -1.60 0.81
N ARG A 62 -13.48 -1.87 0.66
CA ARG A 62 -12.91 -3.21 0.85
C ARG A 62 -12.91 -3.66 2.30
N GLU A 63 -12.69 -2.73 3.23
CA GLU A 63 -12.67 -3.02 4.66
C GLU A 63 -14.08 -3.19 5.24
N GLY A 64 -15.13 -2.98 4.44
CA GLY A 64 -16.52 -3.04 4.88
C GLY A 64 -16.90 -1.88 5.81
N VAL A 65 -15.97 -0.96 6.06
CA VAL A 65 -16.21 0.26 6.81
C VAL A 65 -16.77 1.28 5.83
N ALA A 66 -18.04 1.10 5.47
CA ALA A 66 -18.79 2.17 4.82
C ALA A 66 -18.82 3.35 5.79
N HIS A 67 -17.97 4.34 5.57
CA HIS A 67 -18.19 5.66 6.16
C HIS A 67 -19.38 6.26 5.44
N ALA A 68 -20.58 5.90 5.91
CA ALA A 68 -21.79 6.62 5.60
C ALA A 68 -21.77 7.92 6.40
N ALA A 69 -21.97 9.03 5.69
CA ALA A 69 -22.13 10.42 6.14
C ALA A 69 -20.84 11.15 6.56
#